data_AF-A9NKY8-F1
#
_entry.id   AF-A9NKY8-F1
#
_cell.length_a   1.000
_cell.length_b   1.000
_cell.length_c   1.000
_cell.angle_alpha   90.00
_cell.angle_beta   90.00
_cell.angle_gamma   90.00
#
_symmetry.space_group_name_H-M   'P 1'
#
loop_
_entity.id
_entity.type
_entity.pdbx_description
1 polymer ?
#
loop_
_entity_poly.entity_id
_entity_poly.type
_entity_poly.pdbx_seq_one_letter_code
_entity_poly.pdbx_strand_id
1 'polypeptide(L)'
;MVNLSARATSSNYNFAVGKTTVNFSSTNSSTIYGMEMCWRDMSTNDCAACLSRGLEDMFSCCPQRAGVQVFFGSCTLRYEIYAFAKYS
;
A
#
# COMPACT_ATOMS: atom_id res chain seq x y z
N MET A 1 -1.32 12.02 -6.71
CA MET A 1 -1.47 10.71 -6.03
C MET A 1 -0.17 9.93 -6.20
N VAL A 2 0.38 9.37 -5.13
CA VAL A 2 1.60 8.54 -5.18
C VAL A 2 1.18 7.12 -5.55
N ASN A 3 1.73 6.58 -6.64
CA ASN A 3 1.55 5.16 -6.97
C ASN A 3 2.58 4.34 -6.18
N LEU A 4 2.14 3.69 -5.09
CA LEU A 4 3.02 2.91 -4.23
C LEU A 4 3.52 1.65 -4.92
N SER A 5 2.70 0.98 -5.73
CA SER A 5 3.08 -0.22 -6.45
C SER A 5 4.20 0.03 -7.44
N ALA A 6 4.14 1.14 -8.18
CA ALA A 6 5.22 1.56 -9.07
C ALA A 6 6.53 1.86 -8.31
N ARG A 7 6.44 2.45 -7.12
CA ARG A 7 7.63 2.73 -6.28
C ARG A 7 8.20 1.46 -5.66
N ALA A 8 7.35 0.53 -5.23
CA ALA A 8 7.78 -0.74 -4.66
C ALA A 8 8.49 -1.59 -5.73
N THR A 9 7.92 -1.67 -6.93
CA THR A 9 8.49 -2.46 -8.05
C THR A 9 9.77 -1.88 -8.65
N SER A 10 10.02 -0.58 -8.48
CA SER A 10 11.22 0.11 -8.99
C SER A 10 12.30 0.37 -7.94
N SER A 11 12.05 0.06 -6.66
CA SER A 11 13.05 0.27 -5.60
C SER A 11 13.96 -0.94 -5.42
N ASN A 12 15.21 -0.70 -5.03
CA ASN A 12 16.19 -1.76 -4.73
C ASN A 12 15.76 -2.68 -3.56
N TYR A 13 14.74 -2.28 -2.81
CA TYR A 13 14.27 -3.00 -1.63
C TYR A 13 12.92 -3.69 -1.89
N ASN A 14 12.36 -3.62 -3.10
CA ASN A 14 11.02 -4.09 -3.41
C ASN A 14 9.97 -3.57 -2.42
N PHE A 15 10.16 -2.33 -1.97
CA PHE A 15 9.46 -1.73 -0.85
C PHE A 15 9.19 -0.26 -1.11
N ALA A 16 7.99 0.19 -0.76
CA ALA A 16 7.64 1.60 -0.75
C ALA A 16 6.67 1.93 0.37
N VAL A 17 6.81 3.15 0.89
CA VAL A 17 5.85 3.78 1.79
C VAL A 17 5.43 5.12 1.24
N GLY A 18 4.24 5.54 1.61
CA GLY A 18 3.73 6.86 1.27
C GLY A 18 2.54 7.22 2.12
N LYS A 19 2.13 8.47 2.00
CA LYS A 19 0.96 8.99 2.69
C LYS A 19 0.21 9.92 1.78
N THR A 20 -1.11 9.98 1.95
CA THR A 20 -1.97 10.90 1.23
C THR A 20 -3.08 11.39 2.14
N THR A 21 -3.44 12.67 2.01
CA THR A 21 -4.56 13.25 2.74
C THR A 21 -5.81 13.12 1.88
N VAL A 22 -6.82 12.45 2.44
CA VAL A 22 -8.14 12.32 1.85
C VAL A 22 -9.05 13.33 2.53
N ASN A 23 -9.63 14.23 1.73
CA ASN A 23 -10.58 15.23 2.20
C ASN A 23 -12.00 14.67 2.05
N PHE A 24 -12.71 14.52 3.17
CA PHE A 24 -14.12 14.11 3.19
C PHE A 24 -15.07 15.32 3.15
N SER A 25 -14.64 16.46 3.69
CA SER A 25 -15.33 17.75 3.59
C SER A 25 -14.32 18.91 3.64
N SER A 26 -14.80 20.16 3.61
CA SER A 26 -13.98 21.37 3.78
C SER A 26 -13.29 21.47 5.14
N THR A 27 -13.78 20.76 6.17
CA THR A 27 -13.26 20.79 7.54
C THR A 27 -12.83 19.42 8.05
N ASN A 28 -13.05 18.34 7.27
CA ASN A 28 -12.75 16.98 7.67
C ASN A 28 -11.84 16.30 6.65
N SER A 29 -10.64 15.97 7.10
CA SER A 29 -9.63 15.27 6.31
C SER A 29 -8.90 14.26 7.17
N SER A 30 -8.56 13.10 6.60
CA SER A 30 -7.68 12.12 7.25
C SER A 30 -6.47 11.83 6.38
N THR A 31 -5.33 11.62 7.03
CA THR A 31 -4.13 11.14 6.34
C THR A 31 -4.14 9.62 6.36
N ILE A 32 -4.07 9.01 5.18
CA ILE A 32 -3.88 7.58 4.99
C ILE A 32 -2.39 7.34 4.76
N TYR A 33 -1.87 6.36 5.48
CA TYR A 33 -0.50 5.90 5.39
C TYR A 33 -0.50 4.52 4.73
N GLY A 34 0.32 4.33 3.72
CA GLY A 34 0.41 3.09 2.93
C GLY A 34 1.82 2.52 2.91
N MET A 35 1.89 1.19 2.80
CA MET A 35 3.10 0.40 2.62
C MET A 35 2.81 -0.74 1.64
N GLU A 36 3.73 -0.95 0.71
CA GLU A 36 3.75 -2.10 -0.19
C GLU A 36 5.14 -2.72 -0.21
N MET A 37 5.20 -4.05 -0.15
CA MET A 37 6.45 -4.81 -0.15
C MET A 37 6.28 -6.09 -0.96
N CYS A 38 7.29 -6.45 -1.77
CA CYS A 38 7.43 -7.77 -2.37
C CYS A 38 8.68 -8.46 -1.84
N TRP A 39 8.75 -9.79 -1.95
CA TRP A 39 9.99 -10.50 -1.69
C TRP A 39 11.08 -10.10 -2.70
N ARG A 40 12.34 -10.16 -2.26
CA ARG A 40 13.49 -9.60 -2.99
C ARG A 40 13.88 -10.39 -4.24
N ASP A 41 13.49 -11.66 -4.29
CA ASP A 41 13.74 -12.60 -5.38
C ASP A 41 12.67 -12.55 -6.48
N MET A 42 11.59 -11.80 -6.28
CA MET A 42 10.53 -11.64 -7.29
C MET A 42 10.95 -10.76 -8.44
N SER A 43 10.51 -11.14 -9.65
CA SER A 43 10.60 -10.25 -10.81
C SER A 43 9.69 -9.02 -10.63
N THR A 44 10.02 -7.93 -11.32
CA THR A 44 9.20 -6.70 -11.33
C THR A 44 7.75 -6.99 -11.72
N ASN A 45 7.54 -7.90 -12.70
CA ASN A 45 6.21 -8.24 -13.19
C ASN A 45 5.41 -9.05 -12.17
N ASP A 46 6.04 -10.05 -11.53
CA ASP A 46 5.37 -10.86 -10.51
C ASP A 46 5.02 -10.02 -9.28
N CYS A 47 5.91 -9.09 -8.90
CA CYS A 47 5.67 -8.14 -7.82
C CYS A 47 4.48 -7.24 -8.16
N ALA A 48 4.44 -6.65 -9.36
CA ALA A 48 3.32 -5.81 -9.81
C ALA A 48 1.99 -6.58 -9.82
N ALA A 49 1.99 -7.82 -10.32
CA ALA A 49 0.80 -8.66 -10.34
C ALA A 49 0.30 -9.01 -8.92
N CYS A 50 1.21 -9.32 -8.00
CA CYS A 50 0.86 -9.59 -6.61
C CYS A 50 0.25 -8.37 -5.92
N LEU A 51 0.87 -7.20 -6.08
CA LEU A 51 0.38 -5.96 -5.50
C LEU A 51 -0.99 -5.58 -6.06
N SER A 52 -1.20 -5.73 -7.37
CA SER A 52 -2.50 -5.48 -8.00
C SER A 52 -3.60 -6.37 -7.42
N ARG A 53 -3.35 -7.69 -7.32
CA ARG A 53 -4.31 -8.62 -6.72
C ARG A 53 -4.57 -8.30 -5.25
N GLY A 54 -3.54 -7.91 -4.51
CA GLY A 54 -3.69 -7.53 -3.12
C GLY A 54 -4.53 -6.28 -2.90
N LEU A 55 -4.44 -5.29 -3.79
CA LEU A 55 -5.32 -4.13 -3.76
C LEU A 55 -6.79 -4.54 -3.99
N GLU A 56 -7.05 -5.41 -4.96
CA GLU A 56 -8.41 -5.95 -5.21
C GLU A 56 -8.97 -6.68 -3.98
N ASP A 57 -8.15 -7.53 -3.35
CA ASP A 57 -8.54 -8.26 -2.15
C ASP A 57 -8.77 -7.30 -0.95
N MET A 58 -7.92 -6.28 -0.77
CA MET A 58 -8.09 -5.27 0.27
C MET A 58 -9.43 -4.52 0.13
N PHE A 59 -9.77 -4.07 -1.08
CA PHE A 59 -10.99 -3.29 -1.31
C PHE A 59 -12.25 -4.14 -1.27
N SER A 60 -12.16 -5.43 -1.62
CA SER A 60 -13.30 -6.35 -1.59
C SER A 60 -13.57 -6.95 -0.21
N CYS A 61 -12.53 -7.34 0.54
CA CYS A 61 -12.71 -7.96 1.87
C CYS A 61 -13.21 -6.98 2.92
N CYS A 62 -12.74 -5.75 2.80
CA CYS A 62 -12.65 -4.85 3.95
C CYS A 62 -13.09 -3.43 3.60
N PRO A 63 -14.27 -3.24 2.99
CA PRO A 63 -14.77 -1.91 2.67
C PRO A 63 -14.90 -1.06 3.94
N GLN A 64 -14.60 0.22 3.82
CA GLN A 64 -14.77 1.23 4.88
C GLN A 64 -14.00 0.97 6.19
N ARG A 65 -12.96 0.11 6.16
CA ARG A 65 -12.08 -0.08 7.32
C ARG A 65 -11.04 1.04 7.43
N ALA A 66 -10.77 1.47 8.66
CA ALA A 66 -9.75 2.48 8.96
C ALA A 66 -8.30 1.99 8.72
N GLY A 67 -8.11 0.68 8.61
CA GLY A 67 -6.84 0.06 8.30
C GLY A 67 -7.04 -1.38 7.86
N VAL A 68 -6.19 -1.83 6.93
CA VAL A 68 -6.19 -3.20 6.41
C VAL A 68 -4.75 -3.59 6.14
N GLN A 69 -4.43 -4.86 6.44
CA GLN A 69 -3.17 -5.47 6.07
C GLN A 69 -3.45 -6.82 5.39
N VAL A 70 -2.85 -7.04 4.23
CA VAL A 70 -2.94 -8.29 3.48
C VAL A 70 -1.55 -8.87 3.33
N PHE A 71 -1.44 -10.16 3.64
CA PHE A 71 -0.22 -10.96 3.50
C PHE A 71 -0.45 -12.03 2.46
N PHE A 72 0.24 -11.93 1.32
CA PHE A 72 0.48 -13.05 0.44
C PHE A 72 1.85 -13.63 0.71
N GLY A 73 2.08 -14.88 0.30
CA GLY A 73 3.42 -15.46 0.30
C GLY A 73 4.43 -14.67 -0.55
N SER A 74 3.95 -13.83 -1.47
CA SER A 74 4.76 -13.07 -2.42
C SER A 74 4.85 -11.56 -2.12
N CYS A 75 3.79 -10.94 -1.58
CA CYS A 75 3.77 -9.51 -1.27
C CYS A 75 2.93 -9.19 -0.04
N THR A 76 3.18 -8.02 0.55
CA THR A 76 2.43 -7.48 1.68
C THR A 76 1.96 -6.08 1.33
N LEU A 77 0.70 -5.79 1.64
CA LEU A 77 0.11 -4.46 1.50
C LEU A 77 -0.49 -4.06 2.83
N ARG A 78 -0.34 -2.79 3.19
CA ARG A 78 -0.92 -2.24 4.42
C ARG A 78 -1.31 -0.79 4.24
N TYR A 79 -2.51 -0.44 4.67
CA TYR A 79 -2.86 0.95 4.94
C TYR A 79 -3.40 1.14 6.36
N GLU A 80 -3.20 2.33 6.91
CA GLU A 80 -3.68 2.75 8.22
C GLU A 80 -4.01 4.25 8.22
N ILE A 81 -4.81 4.70 9.19
CA ILE A 81 -5.05 6.12 9.49
C ILE A 81 -4.03 6.72 10.47
N TYR A 82 -2.99 5.97 10.84
CA TYR A 82 -1.89 6.43 11.68
C TYR A 82 -0.53 6.07 11.05
N ALA A 83 0.50 6.85 11.36
CA ALA A 83 1.84 6.59 10.87
C ALA A 83 2.43 5.32 11.53
N PHE A 84 2.93 4.38 10.73
CA PHE A 84 3.55 3.14 11.21
C PHE A 84 4.93 2.85 10.61
N ALA A 85 5.40 3.71 9.70
CA ALA A 85 6.73 3.65 9.10
C ALA A 85 7.37 5.04 9.05
N LYS A 86 8.63 5.12 8.60
CA LYS A 86 9.26 6.40 8.29
C LYS A 86 8.88 6.83 6.88
N TYR A 87 8.08 7.89 6.77
CA TYR A 87 7.66 8.48 5.50
C TYR A 87 8.59 9.65 5.17
N SER A 88 9.57 9.41 4.28
CA SER A 88 10.50 10.44 3.74
C SER A 88 9.92 11.12 2.50
#